data_AF-A0A950RXE9-F1
#
_entry.id   AF-A0A950RXE9-F1
#
_cell.length_a   1.000
_cell.length_b   1.000
_cell.length_c   1.000
_cell.angle_alpha   90.00
_cell.angle_beta   90.00
_cell.angle_gamma   90.00
#
_symmetry.space_group_name_H-M   'P 1'
#
loop_
_entity.id
_entity.type
_entity.pdbx_description
1 polymer ?
#
loop_
_entity_poly.entity_id
_entity_poly.type
_entity_poly.pdbx_seq_one_letter_code
_entity_poly.pdbx_strand_id
1 'polypeptide(L)'
;LHDARPVLLDLGAADAVDISSWAERVRVVRAEYDGAWELPVLGRVSAPSAVLIRPDGHVGWVGEESASGLREALVRWCGPPSAL
;
A
#
# COMPACT_ATOMS: atom_id res chain seq x y z
N LEU A 1 4.13 -8.61 -10.10
CA LEU A 1 5.25 -8.38 -9.15
C LEU A 1 6.38 -9.33 -9.48
N HIS A 2 7.41 -8.87 -10.20
CA HIS A 2 8.46 -9.76 -10.70
C HIS A 2 9.51 -10.12 -9.65
N ASP A 3 9.78 -9.21 -8.70
CA ASP A 3 10.79 -9.43 -7.65
C ASP A 3 10.27 -10.20 -6.43
N ALA A 4 9.00 -10.62 -6.44
CA ALA A 4 8.31 -11.23 -5.30
C ALA A 4 8.50 -10.44 -3.97
N ARG A 5 8.56 -9.11 -4.06
CA ARG A 5 8.65 -8.19 -2.92
C ARG A 5 7.31 -7.51 -2.68
N PRO A 6 6.88 -7.28 -1.44
CA PRO A 6 5.73 -6.43 -1.17
C PRO A 6 5.93 -5.02 -1.77
N VAL A 7 4.85 -4.44 -2.28
CA VAL A 7 4.84 -3.08 -2.85
C VAL A 7 3.85 -2.22 -2.08
N LEU A 8 4.31 -1.07 -1.59
CA LEU A 8 3.42 0.01 -1.17
C LEU A 8 3.23 0.96 -2.35
N LEU A 9 2.04 0.92 -2.95
CA LEU A 9 1.65 1.82 -4.02
C LEU A 9 1.07 3.09 -3.40
N ASP A 10 1.74 4.21 -3.56
CA ASP A 10 1.31 5.55 -3.14
C ASP A 10 0.60 6.24 -4.30
N LEU A 11 -0.66 6.64 -4.08
CA LEU A 11 -1.58 7.20 -5.09
C LEU A 11 -1.90 8.67 -4.81
N GLY A 12 -1.09 9.36 -4.00
CA GLY A 12 -1.13 10.83 -3.90
C GLY A 12 -1.93 11.40 -2.72
N ALA A 13 -2.34 10.58 -1.75
CA ALA A 13 -3.03 11.06 -0.54
C ALA A 13 -2.46 10.50 0.79
N ALA A 14 -1.46 9.60 0.74
CA ALA A 14 -0.77 9.22 1.95
C ALA A 14 0.28 10.28 2.25
N ASP A 15 0.02 11.19 3.21
CA ASP A 15 1.09 11.90 3.91
C ASP A 15 2.23 10.93 4.16
N ALA A 16 3.45 11.30 3.77
CA ALA A 16 4.56 10.36 3.59
C ALA A 16 4.69 9.38 4.77
N VAL A 17 4.16 8.17 4.61
CA VAL A 17 4.19 7.20 5.69
C VAL A 17 5.62 6.73 5.86
N ASP A 18 6.14 6.92 7.07
CA ASP A 18 7.47 6.43 7.41
C ASP A 18 7.46 4.89 7.50
N ILE A 19 7.93 4.26 6.43
CA ILE A 19 8.19 2.82 6.38
C ILE A 19 9.68 2.49 6.42
N SER A 20 10.53 3.42 6.88
CA SER A 20 12.00 3.27 6.89
C SER A 20 12.46 1.94 7.50
N SER A 21 11.81 1.49 8.58
CA SER A 21 12.11 0.21 9.23
C SER A 21 11.82 -1.04 8.37
N TRP A 22 11.19 -0.89 7.20
CA TRP A 22 10.89 -1.93 6.22
C TRP A 22 11.48 -1.66 4.83
N ALA A 23 12.29 -0.60 4.66
CA ALA A 23 12.78 -0.16 3.35
C ALA A 23 13.51 -1.27 2.54
N GLU A 24 14.22 -2.17 3.24
CA GLU A 24 14.92 -3.30 2.61
C GLU A 24 13.97 -4.40 2.07
N ARG A 25 12.73 -4.45 2.56
CA ARG A 25 11.75 -5.50 2.22
C ARG A 25 10.61 -4.98 1.36
N VAL A 26 10.15 -3.76 1.60
CA VAL A 26 8.96 -3.18 0.95
C VAL A 26 9.39 -2.15 -0.06
N ARG A 27 8.96 -2.32 -1.31
CA ARG A 27 9.20 -1.35 -2.38
C ARG A 27 8.11 -0.30 -2.39
N VAL A 28 8.47 0.98 -2.31
CA VAL A 28 7.52 2.07 -2.52
C VAL A 28 7.47 2.42 -4.00
N VAL A 29 6.26 2.54 -4.54
CA VAL A 29 6.02 3.02 -5.91
C VAL A 29 5.02 4.16 -5.82
N ARG A 30 5.40 5.34 -6.31
CA ARG A 30 4.45 6.43 -6.54
C ARG A 30 3.82 6.26 -7.91
N ALA A 31 2.51 6.39 -7.98
CA ALA A 31 1.76 6.32 -9.21
C ALA A 31 0.60 7.31 -9.16
N GLU A 32 0.15 7.73 -10.33
CA GLU A 32 -1.04 8.54 -10.50
C GLU A 32 -2.05 7.71 -11.30
N TYR A 33 -3.33 7.89 -10.98
CA TYR A 33 -4.42 7.29 -11.74
C TYR A 33 -5.56 8.31 -11.85
N ASP A 34 -5.68 8.87 -13.04
CA ASP A 34 -6.58 10.01 -13.33
C ASP A 34 -7.99 9.56 -13.73
N GLY A 35 -8.20 8.24 -13.78
CA GLY A 35 -9.48 7.62 -14.13
C GLY A 35 -10.43 7.52 -12.93
N ALA A 36 -11.71 7.28 -13.23
CA ALA A 36 -12.66 6.92 -12.20
C ALA A 36 -12.32 5.53 -11.62
N TRP A 37 -12.45 5.41 -10.30
CA TRP A 37 -12.43 4.12 -9.63
C TRP A 37 -13.82 3.52 -9.71
N GLU A 38 -14.00 2.52 -10.56
CA GLU A 38 -15.29 1.86 -10.77
C GLU A 38 -15.20 0.38 -10.43
N LEU A 39 -16.11 -0.06 -9.57
CA LEU A 39 -16.27 -1.47 -9.26
C LEU A 39 -17.52 -2.01 -9.96
N PRO A 40 -17.47 -3.24 -10.49
CA PRO A 40 -18.66 -3.89 -11.01
C PRO A 40 -19.78 -3.85 -9.97
N VAL A 41 -21.00 -3.57 -10.41
CA VAL A 41 -22.22 -3.43 -9.58
C VAL A 41 -22.25 -2.18 -8.69
N LEU A 42 -21.16 -1.83 -8.00
CA LEU A 42 -21.12 -0.69 -7.07
C LEU A 42 -20.93 0.67 -7.76
N GLY A 43 -20.46 0.68 -9.01
CA GLY A 43 -20.18 1.90 -9.74
C GLY A 43 -18.96 2.63 -9.16
N ARG A 44 -19.01 3.96 -9.14
CA ARG A 44 -17.89 4.80 -8.70
C ARG A 44 -17.66 4.68 -7.20
N VAL A 45 -16.41 4.47 -6.81
CA VAL A 45 -15.95 4.45 -5.42
C VAL A 45 -14.87 5.52 -5.18
N SER A 46 -14.63 5.84 -3.92
CA SER A 46 -13.51 6.71 -3.53
C SER A 46 -12.18 6.08 -3.92
N ALA A 47 -11.25 6.90 -4.39
CA ALA A 47 -9.90 6.46 -4.67
C ALA A 47 -9.18 6.12 -3.36
N PRO A 48 -8.44 5.00 -3.30
CA PRO A 48 -7.53 4.75 -2.19
C PRO A 48 -6.35 5.73 -2.26
N SER A 49 -5.85 6.14 -1.09
CA SER A 49 -4.65 6.99 -0.99
C SER A 49 -3.35 6.21 -1.15
N ALA A 50 -3.36 4.94 -0.73
CA ALA A 50 -2.26 4.01 -0.90
C ALA A 50 -2.76 2.56 -0.81
N VAL A 51 -1.97 1.62 -1.32
CA VAL A 51 -2.28 0.18 -1.28
C VAL A 51 -1.02 -0.62 -0.97
N LEU A 52 -1.08 -1.49 0.04
CA LEU A 52 -0.04 -2.51 0.26
C LEU A 52 -0.39 -3.76 -0.52
N ILE A 53 0.45 -4.11 -1.50
CA ILE A 53 0.33 -5.30 -2.32
C ILE A 53 1.37 -6.32 -1.85
N ARG A 54 0.91 -7.53 -1.53
CA ARG A 54 1.74 -8.66 -1.09
C ARG A 54 2.60 -9.20 -2.25
N PRO A 55 3.65 -9.99 -1.94
CA PRO A 55 4.45 -10.68 -2.95
C PRO A 55 3.63 -11.51 -3.95
N ASP A 56 2.52 -12.09 -3.49
CA ASP A 56 1.59 -12.91 -4.27
C ASP A 56 0.54 -12.10 -5.05
N GLY A 57 0.63 -10.77 -5.03
CA GLY A 57 -0.29 -9.87 -5.74
C GLY A 57 -1.59 -9.55 -5.01
N HIS A 58 -1.87 -10.13 -3.84
CA HIS A 58 -3.07 -9.78 -3.07
C HIS A 58 -2.89 -8.46 -2.31
N VAL A 59 -3.98 -7.73 -2.15
CA VAL A 59 -4.01 -6.53 -1.31
C VAL A 59 -3.94 -6.94 0.16
N GLY A 60 -2.94 -6.44 0.88
CA GLY A 60 -2.73 -6.66 2.30
C GLY A 60 -3.24 -5.52 3.19
N TRP A 61 -3.41 -4.32 2.61
CA TRP A 61 -3.98 -3.13 3.24
C TRP A 61 -4.33 -2.07 2.19
N VAL A 62 -5.34 -1.24 2.48
CA VAL A 62 -5.77 -0.11 1.66
C VAL A 62 -5.84 1.13 2.57
N GLY A 63 -5.22 2.22 2.12
CA GLY A 63 -5.33 3.53 2.73
C GLY A 63 -6.47 4.33 2.14
N GLU A 64 -7.17 5.06 3.00
CA GLU A 64 -8.18 6.04 2.62
C GLU A 64 -7.71 7.41 3.11
N GLU A 65 -8.42 8.07 4.01
CA GLU A 65 -8.05 9.40 4.54
C GLU A 65 -6.84 9.37 5.50
N SER A 66 -6.39 8.19 5.93
CA SER A 66 -5.25 8.05 6.83
C SER A 66 -4.48 6.75 6.61
N ALA A 67 -3.27 6.70 7.18
CA ALA A 67 -2.41 5.51 7.22
C ALA A 67 -2.77 4.54 8.36
N SER A 68 -3.96 4.65 8.96
CA SER A 68 -4.40 3.78 10.05
C SER A 68 -4.35 2.30 9.63
N GLY A 69 -3.81 1.44 10.50
CA GLY A 69 -3.68 0.01 10.22
C GLY A 69 -2.48 -0.38 9.35
N LEU A 70 -1.75 0.58 8.77
CA LEU A 70 -0.63 0.26 7.87
C LEU A 70 0.52 -0.40 8.63
N ARG A 71 0.84 0.05 9.85
CA ARG A 71 1.89 -0.57 10.66
C ARG A 71 1.53 -2.01 11.01
N GLU A 72 0.30 -2.28 11.43
CA GLU A 72 -0.16 -3.64 11.72
C GLU A 72 -0.10 -4.52 10.47
N ALA A 73 -0.49 -3.97 9.30
CA ALA A 73 -0.40 -4.66 8.04
C ALA A 73 1.05 -4.98 7.64
N LEU A 74 1.99 -4.04 7.82
CA LEU A 74 3.42 -4.24 7.58
C LEU A 74 3.98 -5.32 8.50
N VAL A 75 3.62 -5.32 9.78
CA VAL A 75 4.03 -6.39 10.71
C VAL A 75 3.46 -7.74 10.27
N ARG A 76 2.17 -7.78 9.91
CA ARG A 76 1.48 -9.01 9.51
C ARG A 76 2.04 -9.62 8.23
N TRP A 77 2.32 -8.80 7.22
CA TRP A 77 2.64 -9.26 5.87
C TRP A 77 4.13 -9.15 5.53
N CYS A 78 4.87 -8.27 6.19
CA CYS A 78 6.28 -7.97 5.90
C CYS A 78 7.21 -8.22 7.09
N GLY A 79 6.68 -8.78 8.19
CA GLY A 79 7.41 -9.09 9.41
C GLY A 79 7.66 -7.86 10.31
N PRO A 80 8.25 -8.05 11.49
CA PRO A 80 8.56 -6.96 12.42
C PRO A 80 9.50 -5.91 11.78
N PRO A 81 9.51 -4.65 12.26
CA PRO A 81 10.45 -3.64 11.79
C PRO A 81 11.90 -4.12 11.98
N SER A 82 12.75 -3.81 11.00
CA SER A 82 14.20 -3.98 11.19
C SER A 82 14.68 -3.03 12.29
N ALA A 83 15.60 -3.48 13.12
CA ALA A 83 16.36 -2.58 13.98
C ALA A 83 17.21 -1.66 13.09
N LEU A 84 17.22 -0.37 13.40
CA LEU A 84 18.13 0.62 12.80
C LEU A 84 19.58 0.33 13.19
#